data_AF-A0A6C0I9F5-F1
#
_entry.id   AF-A0A6C0I9F5-F1
#
_cell.length_a   1.000
_cell.length_b   1.000
_cell.length_c   1.000
_cell.angle_alpha   90.00
_cell.angle_beta   90.00
_cell.angle_gamma   90.00
#
_symmetry.space_group_name_H-M   'P 1'
#
loop_
_entity.id
_entity.type
_entity.pdbx_description
1 polymer ?
#
loop_
_entity_poly.entity_id
_entity_poly.type
_entity_poly.pdbx_seq_one_letter_code
_entity_poly.pdbx_strand_id
1 'polypeptide(L)'
;MSLTYHNVENVECSAVFCQEKYEAYSYRYNVPNSKVYRNGILGDYHLFIRSGDKVYMEVRNVGEIVISYAELQQNKYWRYYYELSLLLAKDKHKVIKNEAFNKDYVEIYEYSGDRVWSLETSYIDLDIDKTNNNKNYKIIPSGNVGYYKVNPADLDKMEYTSRQGLELFRKIYIYRSDVRMGYFLNRSVIYKNIATEYVMNENKKHILNLSTLNGKYCMNDDILTKIYNIVSIGDKYEYLTSKEEGNVLILTE
;
A
#
# COMPACT_ATOMS: atom_id res chain seq x y z
N MET A 1 -13.66 -1.54 -17.67
CA MET A 1 -13.28 -2.93 -17.36
C MET A 1 -13.80 -3.24 -15.97
N SER A 2 -14.42 -4.41 -15.78
CA SER A 2 -14.84 -4.86 -14.44
C SER A 2 -13.63 -5.43 -13.72
N LEU A 3 -13.29 -4.91 -12.53
CA LEU A 3 -12.23 -5.47 -11.70
C LEU A 3 -12.78 -6.69 -10.97
N THR A 4 -12.07 -7.81 -11.04
CA THR A 4 -12.44 -9.02 -10.28
C THR A 4 -11.62 -9.07 -9.01
N TYR A 5 -12.27 -8.89 -7.87
CA TYR A 5 -11.66 -8.97 -6.55
C TYR A 5 -11.65 -10.40 -6.04
N HIS A 6 -10.54 -10.79 -5.42
CA HIS A 6 -10.32 -12.09 -4.80
C HIS A 6 -9.90 -11.88 -3.35
N ASN A 7 -10.58 -12.57 -2.43
CA ASN A 7 -10.14 -12.64 -1.05
C ASN A 7 -8.96 -13.62 -0.96
N VAL A 8 -7.94 -13.23 -0.20
CA VAL A 8 -6.82 -14.10 0.15
C VAL A 8 -6.84 -14.36 1.66
N GLU A 9 -7.15 -15.59 2.04
CA GLU A 9 -7.20 -15.98 3.45
C GLU A 9 -5.79 -16.10 4.01
N ASN A 10 -5.57 -15.61 5.23
CA ASN A 10 -4.30 -15.67 5.96
C ASN A 10 -3.12 -14.94 5.30
N VAL A 11 -3.39 -14.13 4.27
CA VAL A 11 -2.40 -13.33 3.56
C VAL A 11 -2.74 -11.85 3.68
N GLU A 12 -1.73 -11.02 3.96
CA GLU A 12 -1.80 -9.56 3.94
C GLU A 12 -0.98 -9.04 2.75
N CYS A 13 -1.64 -8.37 1.81
CA CYS A 13 -1.03 -7.69 0.68
C CYS A 13 -0.98 -6.19 0.97
N SER A 14 0.19 -5.58 0.81
CA SER A 14 0.35 -4.13 0.94
C SER A 14 1.39 -3.60 -0.04
N ALA A 15 1.30 -2.30 -0.36
CA ALA A 15 2.22 -1.66 -1.29
C ALA A 15 2.43 -0.18 -0.97
N VAL A 16 3.67 0.29 -1.10
CA VAL A 16 3.97 1.71 -1.29
C VAL A 16 4.31 1.90 -2.75
N PHE A 17 3.56 2.77 -3.41
CA PHE A 17 3.82 3.17 -4.79
C PHE A 17 3.95 4.69 -4.84
N CYS A 18 5.02 5.18 -5.46
CA CYS A 18 5.26 6.59 -5.66
C CYS A 18 5.50 6.83 -7.14
N GLN A 19 4.80 7.79 -7.74
CA GLN A 19 4.95 8.12 -9.15
C GLN A 19 5.12 9.61 -9.39
N GLU A 20 5.74 9.93 -10.51
CA GLU A 20 5.80 11.25 -11.12
C GLU A 20 5.41 11.09 -12.59
N LYS A 21 4.50 11.94 -13.05
CA LYS A 21 4.17 12.03 -14.48
C LYS A 21 5.09 13.06 -15.11
N TYR A 22 5.73 12.69 -16.21
CA TYR A 22 6.63 13.59 -16.93
C TYR A 22 6.24 13.72 -18.40
N GLU A 23 6.66 14.84 -18.98
CA GLU A 23 6.62 15.09 -20.41
C GLU A 23 8.07 15.30 -20.86
N ALA A 24 8.60 14.34 -21.60
CA ALA A 24 9.93 14.38 -22.18
C ALA A 24 9.83 14.62 -23.69
N TYR A 25 10.93 15.05 -24.30
CA TYR A 25 11.05 15.04 -25.74
C TYR A 25 12.42 14.52 -26.15
N SER A 26 12.46 13.89 -27.31
CA SER A 26 13.69 13.54 -28.01
C SER A 26 13.73 14.28 -29.33
N TYR A 27 14.91 14.61 -29.82
CA TYR A 27 15.10 15.19 -31.15
C TYR A 27 16.40 14.68 -31.75
N ARG A 28 16.46 14.68 -33.08
CA ARG A 28 17.70 14.38 -33.80
C ARG A 28 18.41 15.71 -34.06
N TYR A 29 19.65 15.80 -33.59
CA TYR A 29 20.49 16.96 -33.82
C TYR A 29 20.58 17.28 -35.33
N ASN A 30 20.40 18.56 -35.70
CA ASN A 30 20.36 19.06 -37.08
C ASN A 30 19.28 18.47 -38.00
N VAL A 31 18.23 17.83 -37.47
CA VAL A 31 17.06 17.43 -38.27
C VAL A 31 15.89 18.32 -37.87
N PRO A 32 15.48 19.29 -38.73
CA PRO A 32 14.30 20.10 -38.51
C PRO A 32 13.07 19.21 -38.25
N ASN A 33 12.19 19.64 -37.34
CA ASN A 33 10.94 18.94 -37.01
C ASN A 33 11.11 17.50 -36.49
N SER A 34 12.28 17.13 -35.97
CA SER A 34 12.53 15.80 -35.39
C SER A 34 12.08 15.63 -33.93
N LYS A 35 11.45 16.65 -33.34
CA LYS A 35 11.04 16.65 -31.94
C LYS A 35 9.86 15.68 -31.75
N VAL A 36 10.08 14.65 -30.93
CA VAL A 36 9.06 13.68 -30.54
C VAL A 36 8.82 13.83 -29.05
N TYR A 37 7.59 14.20 -28.68
CA TYR A 37 7.15 14.28 -27.29
C TYR A 37 6.71 12.92 -26.78
N ARG A 38 6.95 12.66 -25.50
CA ARG A 38 6.53 11.45 -24.80
C ARG A 38 6.04 11.83 -23.42
N ASN A 39 4.84 11.41 -23.09
CA ASN A 39 4.37 11.39 -21.71
C ASN A 39 4.72 10.04 -21.12
N GLY A 40 5.22 10.04 -19.88
CA GLY A 40 5.57 8.81 -19.18
C GLY A 40 5.30 8.92 -17.70
N ILE A 41 5.42 7.77 -17.03
CA ILE A 41 5.34 7.67 -15.58
C ILE A 41 6.65 7.07 -15.10
N LEU A 42 7.33 7.79 -14.23
CA LEU A 42 8.48 7.27 -13.48
C LEU A 42 8.07 7.12 -12.02
N GLY A 43 8.71 6.22 -11.29
CA GLY A 43 8.29 5.96 -9.93
C GLY A 43 9.10 4.91 -9.22
N ASP A 44 8.85 4.74 -7.93
CA ASP A 44 9.44 3.71 -7.09
C ASP A 44 8.33 2.91 -6.40
N TYR A 45 8.64 1.66 -6.05
CA TYR A 45 7.70 0.82 -5.32
C TYR A 45 8.40 -0.08 -4.29
N HIS A 46 7.63 -0.40 -3.25
CA HIS A 46 7.87 -1.46 -2.30
C HIS A 46 6.58 -2.26 -2.17
N LEU A 47 6.61 -3.52 -2.62
CA LEU A 47 5.48 -4.44 -2.55
C LEU A 47 5.74 -5.46 -1.46
N PHE A 48 4.71 -5.77 -0.68
CA PHE A 48 4.76 -6.74 0.39
C PHE A 48 3.60 -7.73 0.29
N ILE A 49 3.90 -8.98 0.58
CA ILE A 49 2.92 -10.03 0.84
C ILE A 49 3.38 -10.74 2.11
N ARG A 50 2.50 -10.86 3.09
CA ARG A 50 2.80 -11.53 4.36
C ARG A 50 1.82 -12.67 4.62
N SER A 51 2.34 -13.82 5.01
CA SER A 51 1.58 -14.98 5.50
C SER A 51 2.24 -15.48 6.77
N GLY A 52 1.58 -15.26 7.92
CA GLY A 52 2.16 -15.57 9.24
C GLY A 52 3.51 -14.86 9.48
N ASP A 53 4.57 -15.66 9.63
CA ASP A 53 5.95 -15.17 9.77
C ASP A 53 6.65 -14.96 8.42
N LYS A 54 6.14 -15.48 7.30
CA LYS A 54 6.80 -15.35 6.00
C LYS A 54 6.39 -14.03 5.33
N VAL A 55 7.37 -13.30 4.81
CA VAL A 55 7.17 -12.04 4.09
C VAL A 55 7.90 -12.08 2.76
N TYR A 56 7.16 -11.92 1.66
CA TYR A 56 7.71 -11.54 0.36
C TYR A 56 7.81 -10.01 0.30
N MET A 57 8.95 -9.52 -0.14
CA MET A 57 9.18 -8.10 -0.42
C MET A 57 9.80 -7.95 -1.81
N GLU A 58 9.20 -7.12 -2.64
CA GLU A 58 9.74 -6.71 -3.94
C GLU A 58 10.01 -5.20 -3.92
N VAL A 59 11.19 -4.79 -4.37
CA VAL A 59 11.59 -3.38 -4.41
C VAL A 59 12.19 -3.06 -5.77
N ARG A 60 11.67 -2.01 -6.40
CA ARG A 60 12.15 -1.53 -7.70
C ARG A 60 13.67 -1.32 -7.68
N ASN A 61 14.36 -1.77 -8.73
CA ASN A 61 15.82 -1.65 -8.88
C ASN A 61 16.66 -2.32 -7.79
N VAL A 62 16.05 -3.17 -6.94
CA VAL A 62 16.76 -3.97 -5.93
C VAL A 62 16.51 -5.46 -6.16
N GLY A 63 15.26 -5.86 -6.37
CA GLY A 63 14.87 -7.26 -6.60
C GLY A 63 13.77 -7.73 -5.66
N GLU A 64 13.71 -9.04 -5.42
CA GLU A 64 12.72 -9.69 -4.57
C GLU A 64 13.37 -10.62 -3.55
N ILE A 65 12.79 -10.69 -2.36
CA ILE A 65 13.22 -11.59 -1.29
C ILE A 65 12.02 -12.16 -0.53
N VAL A 66 12.23 -13.32 0.10
CA VAL A 66 11.33 -13.95 1.04
C VAL A 66 12.08 -14.08 2.37
N ILE A 67 11.61 -13.41 3.40
CA ILE A 67 12.25 -13.31 4.72
C ILE A 67 11.24 -13.58 5.83
N SER A 68 11.73 -13.74 7.07
CA SER A 68 10.83 -13.75 8.23
C SER A 68 10.34 -12.34 8.55
N TYR A 69 9.22 -12.26 9.26
CA TYR A 69 8.68 -11.01 9.75
C TYR A 69 9.65 -10.37 10.75
N ALA A 70 10.30 -11.20 11.59
CA ALA A 70 11.35 -10.74 12.49
C ALA A 70 12.51 -10.06 11.74
N GLU A 71 12.98 -10.64 10.63
CA GLU A 71 14.06 -10.06 9.81
C GLU A 71 13.64 -8.72 9.21
N LEU A 72 12.39 -8.61 8.72
CA LEU A 72 11.84 -7.34 8.22
C LEU A 72 11.84 -6.26 9.31
N GLN A 73 11.44 -6.61 10.53
CA GLN A 73 11.32 -5.69 11.66
C GLN A 73 12.66 -5.17 12.18
N GLN A 74 13.74 -5.95 12.05
CA GLN A 74 15.09 -5.55 12.45
C GLN A 74 15.67 -4.44 11.57
N ASN A 75 15.30 -4.39 10.29
CA ASN A 75 15.75 -3.35 9.37
C ASN A 75 14.81 -2.14 9.41
N LYS A 76 15.27 -1.03 10.00
CA LYS A 76 14.47 0.21 10.14
C LYS A 76 13.89 0.74 8.83
N TYR A 77 14.55 0.53 7.69
CA TYR A 77 14.09 1.03 6.39
C TYR A 77 12.98 0.14 5.83
N TRP A 78 13.15 -1.17 5.91
CA TRP A 78 12.13 -2.13 5.47
C TRP A 78 10.89 -2.05 6.36
N ARG A 79 11.08 -1.96 7.68
CA ARG A 79 10.00 -1.71 8.64
C ARG A 79 9.22 -0.44 8.31
N TYR A 80 9.92 0.66 8.03
CA TYR A 80 9.27 1.93 7.67
C TYR A 80 8.36 1.79 6.44
N TYR A 81 8.86 1.20 5.35
CA TYR A 81 8.05 1.04 4.14
C TYR A 81 6.94 0.01 4.32
N TYR A 82 7.14 -1.02 5.13
CA TYR A 82 6.10 -1.97 5.48
C TYR A 82 4.96 -1.29 6.26
N GLU A 83 5.27 -0.53 7.32
CA GLU A 83 4.27 0.23 8.08
C GLU A 83 3.52 1.23 7.19
N LEU A 84 4.24 1.97 6.35
CA LEU A 84 3.64 2.89 5.39
C LEU A 84 2.72 2.17 4.39
N SER A 85 3.13 1.00 3.91
CA SER A 85 2.33 0.20 2.97
C SER A 85 0.99 -0.23 3.57
N LEU A 86 0.97 -0.54 4.87
CA LEU A 86 -0.25 -0.93 5.57
C LEU A 86 -1.22 0.25 5.73
N LEU A 87 -0.70 1.47 5.92
CA LEU A 87 -1.53 2.68 6.00
C LEU A 87 -2.19 3.04 4.66
N LEU A 88 -1.55 2.67 3.55
CA LEU A 88 -2.01 3.01 2.20
C LEU A 88 -2.91 1.92 1.59
N ALA A 89 -2.80 0.68 2.05
CA ALA A 89 -3.64 -0.43 1.59
C ALA A 89 -5.12 -0.18 1.93
N LYS A 90 -6.01 -0.37 0.95
CA LYS A 90 -7.46 -0.22 1.17
C LYS A 90 -8.06 -1.43 1.88
N ASP A 91 -7.74 -2.61 1.39
CA ASP A 91 -8.09 -3.87 2.02
C ASP A 91 -6.94 -4.86 1.76
N LYS A 92 -6.15 -5.13 2.80
CA LYS A 92 -4.97 -5.99 2.72
C LYS A 92 -5.30 -7.45 2.45
N HIS A 93 -6.56 -7.87 2.56
CA HIS A 93 -6.99 -9.24 2.31
C HIS A 93 -7.70 -9.38 0.96
N LYS A 94 -7.77 -8.32 0.16
CA LYS A 94 -8.33 -8.34 -1.20
C LYS A 94 -7.28 -7.97 -2.22
N VAL A 95 -7.19 -8.80 -3.26
CA VAL A 95 -6.37 -8.55 -4.44
C VAL A 95 -7.23 -8.58 -5.69
N ILE A 96 -6.76 -7.91 -6.72
CA ILE A 96 -7.40 -7.86 -8.03
C ILE A 96 -6.67 -8.83 -8.95
N LYS A 97 -7.43 -9.67 -9.66
CA LYS A 97 -6.90 -10.42 -10.79
C LYS A 97 -7.24 -9.67 -12.07
N ASN A 98 -6.22 -9.06 -12.66
CA ASN A 98 -6.32 -8.31 -13.90
C ASN A 98 -6.32 -9.27 -15.10
N GLU A 99 -7.12 -8.96 -16.12
CA GLU A 99 -7.07 -9.66 -17.41
C GLU A 99 -5.73 -9.42 -18.11
N ALA A 100 -5.18 -8.21 -17.99
CA ALA A 100 -3.89 -7.82 -18.52
C ALA A 100 -3.21 -6.79 -17.62
N PHE A 101 -1.88 -6.77 -17.66
CA PHE A 101 -1.08 -5.75 -16.99
C PHE A 101 -1.34 -4.36 -17.59
N ASN A 102 -1.44 -3.34 -16.74
CA ASN A 102 -1.63 -1.96 -17.19
C ASN A 102 -0.34 -1.43 -17.85
N LYS A 103 -0.43 -1.14 -19.14
CA LYS A 103 0.71 -0.73 -19.98
C LYS A 103 1.36 0.58 -19.54
N ASP A 104 0.62 1.45 -18.85
CA ASP A 104 1.15 2.72 -18.33
C ASP A 104 2.28 2.51 -17.31
N TYR A 105 2.35 1.32 -16.69
CA TYR A 105 3.34 0.98 -15.67
C TYR A 105 4.46 0.05 -16.17
N VAL A 106 4.53 -0.23 -17.48
CA VAL A 106 5.57 -1.12 -18.06
C VAL A 106 6.98 -0.62 -17.74
N GLU A 107 7.21 0.69 -17.85
CA GLU A 107 8.52 1.29 -17.59
C GLU A 107 8.92 1.23 -16.12
N ILE A 108 7.95 1.38 -15.20
CA ILE A 108 8.22 1.34 -13.76
C ILE A 108 8.57 -0.07 -13.30
N TYR A 109 7.84 -1.07 -13.80
CA TYR A 109 8.02 -2.48 -13.44
C TYR A 109 9.06 -3.21 -14.31
N GLU A 110 9.68 -2.52 -15.27
CA GLU A 110 10.62 -3.06 -16.27
C GLU A 110 10.11 -4.38 -16.88
N TYR A 111 8.81 -4.39 -17.15
CA TYR A 111 8.05 -5.62 -17.22
C TYR A 111 7.93 -6.17 -18.65
N SER A 112 8.15 -7.47 -18.78
CA SER A 112 8.04 -8.23 -20.04
C SER A 112 7.19 -9.52 -19.93
N GLY A 113 6.47 -9.74 -18.80
CA GLY A 113 5.83 -11.03 -18.44
C GLY A 113 4.31 -11.00 -18.24
N ASP A 114 3.80 -11.67 -17.16
CA ASP A 114 2.37 -11.82 -16.72
C ASP A 114 2.11 -11.45 -15.21
N ARG A 115 2.22 -10.17 -14.82
CA ARG A 115 1.78 -9.57 -13.55
C ARG A 115 0.26 -9.37 -13.58
N VAL A 116 -0.47 -10.43 -13.24
CA VAL A 116 -1.94 -10.41 -13.23
C VAL A 116 -2.52 -10.04 -11.86
N TRP A 117 -1.76 -10.19 -10.78
CA TRP A 117 -2.24 -9.88 -9.43
C TRP A 117 -1.84 -8.48 -9.00
N SER A 118 -2.79 -7.72 -8.47
CA SER A 118 -2.51 -6.39 -7.94
C SER A 118 -3.32 -6.06 -6.68
N LEU A 119 -2.87 -5.04 -5.97
CA LEU A 119 -3.56 -4.47 -4.82
C LEU A 119 -4.22 -3.14 -5.19
N GLU A 120 -5.46 -2.95 -4.74
CA GLU A 120 -6.03 -1.61 -4.66
C GLU A 120 -5.43 -0.85 -3.47
N THR A 121 -4.64 0.18 -3.78
CA THR A 121 -3.89 0.93 -2.77
C THR A 121 -3.95 2.42 -3.05
N SER A 122 -3.92 3.22 -2.00
CA SER A 122 -3.56 4.62 -2.12
C SER A 122 -2.08 4.74 -2.51
N TYR A 123 -1.73 5.76 -3.30
CA TYR A 123 -0.35 5.94 -3.76
C TYR A 123 0.08 7.40 -3.69
N ILE A 124 1.39 7.62 -3.68
CA ILE A 124 2.00 8.94 -3.60
C ILE A 124 2.21 9.45 -5.02
N ASP A 125 1.67 10.63 -5.31
CA ASP A 125 1.86 11.33 -6.58
C ASP A 125 2.76 12.54 -6.31
N LEU A 126 3.90 12.57 -7.00
CA LEU A 126 4.84 13.68 -7.03
C LEU A 126 4.52 14.55 -8.25
N ASP A 127 4.18 15.79 -7.97
CA ASP A 127 4.02 16.84 -8.96
C ASP A 127 5.19 17.82 -8.82
N ILE A 128 5.92 18.05 -9.92
CA ILE A 128 7.03 19.00 -9.96
C ILE A 128 6.57 20.23 -10.74
N ASP A 129 6.49 21.36 -10.03
CA ASP A 129 6.20 22.65 -10.65
C ASP A 129 7.37 23.02 -11.58
N LYS A 130 7.10 22.98 -12.89
CA LYS A 130 8.10 23.26 -13.95
C LYS A 130 8.62 24.70 -13.92
N THR A 131 7.98 25.62 -13.19
CA THR A 131 8.39 27.04 -13.13
C THR A 131 9.42 27.34 -12.05
N ASN A 132 9.39 26.60 -10.93
CA ASN A 132 10.23 26.85 -9.76
C ASN A 132 10.90 25.58 -9.18
N ASN A 133 10.70 24.42 -9.81
CA ASN A 133 11.16 23.10 -9.37
C ASN A 133 10.69 22.68 -7.96
N ASN A 134 9.59 23.25 -7.46
CA ASN A 134 8.99 22.82 -6.21
C ASN A 134 8.35 21.44 -6.35
N LYS A 135 8.57 20.59 -5.35
CA LYS A 135 8.04 19.23 -5.28
C LYS A 135 6.82 19.19 -4.38
N ASN A 136 5.68 18.86 -4.96
CA ASN A 136 4.42 18.70 -4.24
C ASN A 136 4.07 17.20 -4.18
N TYR A 137 3.92 16.68 -2.97
CA TYR A 137 3.52 15.28 -2.76
C TYR A 137 2.08 15.24 -2.28
N LYS A 138 1.28 14.35 -2.88
CA LYS A 138 -0.11 14.11 -2.46
C LYS A 138 -0.44 12.63 -2.47
N ILE A 139 -1.38 12.23 -1.63
CA ILE A 139 -1.95 10.89 -1.68
C ILE A 139 -3.11 10.87 -2.68
N ILE A 140 -3.05 9.94 -3.62
CA ILE A 140 -4.18 9.58 -4.47
C ILE A 140 -4.95 8.44 -3.79
N PRO A 141 -6.25 8.62 -3.49
CA PRO A 141 -6.97 7.70 -2.60
C PRO A 141 -7.13 6.27 -3.10
N SER A 142 -7.11 6.03 -4.42
CA SER A 142 -7.23 4.68 -4.97
C SER A 142 -6.44 4.57 -6.26
N GLY A 143 -5.78 3.43 -6.44
CA GLY A 143 -5.02 3.09 -7.62
C GLY A 143 -4.81 1.58 -7.70
N ASN A 144 -5.01 1.04 -8.90
CA ASN A 144 -4.61 -0.31 -9.25
C ASN A 144 -3.15 -0.28 -9.74
N VAL A 145 -2.22 -0.07 -8.80
CA VAL A 145 -0.81 0.24 -9.09
C VAL A 145 0.20 -0.72 -8.48
N GLY A 146 -0.18 -1.50 -7.45
CA GLY A 146 0.71 -2.45 -6.78
C GLY A 146 0.63 -3.83 -7.41
N TYR A 147 1.38 -4.09 -8.48
CA TYR A 147 1.33 -5.35 -9.24
C TYR A 147 2.38 -6.35 -8.77
N TYR A 148 1.94 -7.48 -8.20
CA TYR A 148 2.83 -8.53 -7.71
C TYR A 148 3.32 -9.44 -8.84
N LYS A 149 4.59 -9.83 -8.78
CA LYS A 149 5.18 -10.83 -9.69
C LYS A 149 4.74 -12.26 -9.37
N VAL A 150 4.32 -12.49 -8.12
CA VAL A 150 3.88 -13.79 -7.61
C VAL A 150 2.39 -13.79 -7.30
N ASN A 151 1.77 -14.96 -7.31
CA ASN A 151 0.43 -15.15 -6.77
C ASN A 151 0.48 -15.04 -5.24
N PRO A 152 -0.25 -14.11 -4.61
CA PRO A 152 -0.22 -13.94 -3.16
C PRO A 152 -0.59 -15.19 -2.35
N ALA A 153 -1.43 -16.07 -2.91
CA ALA A 153 -1.82 -17.32 -2.27
C ALA A 153 -0.70 -18.39 -2.24
N ASP A 154 0.39 -18.20 -2.98
CA ASP A 154 1.48 -19.17 -3.09
C ASP A 154 2.68 -18.84 -2.18
N LEU A 155 2.60 -17.78 -1.36
CA LEU A 155 3.70 -17.35 -0.49
C LEU A 155 4.22 -18.47 0.43
N ASP A 156 3.33 -19.27 1.00
CA ASP A 156 3.71 -20.36 1.91
C ASP A 156 4.58 -21.42 1.24
N LYS A 157 4.47 -21.59 -0.08
CA LYS A 157 5.25 -22.53 -0.88
C LYS A 157 6.61 -21.98 -1.29
N MET A 158 6.84 -20.67 -1.14
CA MET A 158 8.10 -20.05 -1.52
C MET A 158 9.20 -20.34 -0.50
N GLU A 159 10.41 -20.61 -1.00
CA GLU A 159 11.59 -20.76 -0.16
C GLU A 159 12.05 -19.40 0.39
N TYR A 160 12.62 -19.40 1.61
CA TYR A 160 13.30 -18.23 2.13
C TYR A 160 14.52 -17.90 1.27
N THR A 161 14.79 -16.61 1.11
CA THR A 161 16.00 -16.15 0.43
C THR A 161 17.24 -16.64 1.17
N SER A 162 18.20 -17.20 0.43
CA SER A 162 19.48 -17.63 0.99
C SER A 162 20.19 -16.47 1.68
N ARG A 163 21.03 -16.77 2.68
CA ARG A 163 21.80 -15.74 3.41
C ARG A 163 22.62 -14.85 2.47
N GLN A 164 23.25 -15.45 1.45
CA GLN A 164 24.01 -14.69 0.45
C GLN A 164 23.12 -13.78 -0.40
N GLY A 165 21.93 -14.27 -0.80
CA GLY A 165 20.94 -13.48 -1.52
C GLY A 165 20.41 -12.30 -0.70
N LEU A 166 20.14 -12.53 0.59
CA LEU A 166 19.69 -11.49 1.51
C LEU A 166 20.75 -10.41 1.72
N GLU A 167 22.01 -10.80 1.88
CA GLU A 167 23.14 -9.85 1.99
C GLU A 167 23.34 -9.03 0.71
N LEU A 168 23.22 -9.66 -0.45
CA LEU A 168 23.29 -8.97 -1.74
C LEU A 168 22.13 -7.97 -1.88
N PHE A 169 20.90 -8.41 -1.60
CA PHE A 169 19.72 -7.55 -1.61
C PHE A 169 19.91 -6.35 -0.69
N ARG A 170 20.37 -6.57 0.55
CA ARG A 170 20.62 -5.51 1.53
C ARG A 170 21.67 -4.50 1.05
N LYS A 171 22.76 -4.96 0.44
CA LYS A 171 23.80 -4.09 -0.12
C LYS A 171 23.26 -3.23 -1.27
N ILE A 172 22.55 -3.86 -2.20
CA ILE A 172 21.92 -3.15 -3.32
C ILE A 172 20.89 -2.15 -2.79
N TYR A 173 20.05 -2.57 -1.84
CA TYR A 173 19.05 -1.73 -1.20
C TYR A 173 19.72 -0.50 -0.60
N ILE A 174 20.71 -0.64 0.28
CA ILE A 174 21.37 0.51 0.92
C ILE A 174 22.07 1.42 -0.11
N TYR A 175 22.60 0.85 -1.20
CA TYR A 175 23.25 1.60 -2.27
C TYR A 175 22.25 2.38 -3.14
N ARG A 176 21.12 1.77 -3.50
CA ARG A 176 20.10 2.30 -4.43
C ARG A 176 19.01 3.12 -3.76
N SER A 177 18.51 2.65 -2.62
CA SER A 177 17.31 3.17 -1.94
C SER A 177 17.51 4.53 -1.26
N ASP A 178 18.38 5.38 -1.79
CA ASP A 178 18.48 6.76 -1.31
C ASP A 178 18.99 6.89 0.14
N VAL A 179 19.44 5.78 0.75
CA VAL A 179 19.98 5.72 2.11
C VAL A 179 21.38 6.30 2.18
N ARG A 180 22.28 5.87 1.27
CA ARG A 180 23.65 6.42 1.22
C ARG A 180 23.70 7.88 0.77
N MET A 181 22.72 8.31 -0.02
CA MET A 181 22.63 9.68 -0.56
C MET A 181 21.74 10.61 0.29
N GLY A 182 21.23 10.15 1.45
CA GLY A 182 20.48 10.98 2.41
C GLY A 182 19.02 11.29 2.05
N TYR A 183 18.59 10.95 0.84
CA TYR A 183 17.23 11.20 0.35
C TYR A 183 16.15 10.42 1.13
N PHE A 184 16.45 9.24 1.69
CA PHE A 184 15.48 8.49 2.51
C PHE A 184 15.01 9.31 3.72
N LEU A 185 15.93 9.95 4.45
CA LEU A 185 15.59 10.69 5.67
C LEU A 185 14.61 11.84 5.35
N ASN A 186 14.85 12.55 4.25
CA ASN A 186 13.98 13.64 3.82
C ASN A 186 12.62 13.14 3.31
N ARG A 187 12.62 12.10 2.46
CA ARG A 187 11.37 11.54 1.90
C ARG A 187 10.51 10.87 2.96
N SER A 188 11.11 10.16 3.91
CA SER A 188 10.38 9.39 4.92
C SER A 188 9.51 10.26 5.84
N VAL A 189 9.99 11.45 6.20
CA VAL A 189 9.19 12.42 6.97
C VAL A 189 8.01 12.92 6.16
N ILE A 190 8.24 13.32 4.90
CA ILE A 190 7.19 13.81 4.01
C ILE A 190 6.12 12.74 3.81
N TYR A 191 6.51 11.53 3.43
CA TYR A 191 5.59 10.42 3.14
C TYR A 191 4.77 10.04 4.36
N LYS A 192 5.41 9.97 5.53
CA LYS A 192 4.70 9.67 6.78
C LYS A 192 3.69 10.75 7.13
N ASN A 193 4.05 12.02 6.98
CA ASN A 193 3.15 13.14 7.29
C ASN A 193 1.93 13.14 6.37
N ILE A 194 2.13 13.06 5.05
CA ILE A 194 1.01 13.08 4.09
C ILE A 194 0.11 11.83 4.23
N ALA A 195 0.69 10.66 4.52
CA ALA A 195 -0.09 9.44 4.74
C ALA A 195 -0.89 9.52 6.05
N THR A 196 -0.29 10.04 7.12
CA THR A 196 -0.98 10.24 8.40
C THR A 196 -2.13 11.23 8.25
N GLU A 197 -1.88 12.36 7.60
CA GLU A 197 -2.91 13.38 7.32
C GLU A 197 -4.06 12.78 6.49
N TYR A 198 -3.73 12.02 5.46
CA TYR A 198 -4.71 11.32 4.64
C TYR A 198 -5.58 10.36 5.46
N VAL A 199 -4.97 9.49 6.27
CA VAL A 199 -5.71 8.54 7.13
C VAL A 199 -6.58 9.28 8.15
N MET A 200 -6.07 10.35 8.77
CA MET A 200 -6.86 11.19 9.68
C MET A 200 -8.07 11.81 8.98
N ASN A 201 -7.91 12.27 7.74
CA ASN A 201 -8.99 12.87 6.97
C ASN A 201 -10.03 11.83 6.54
N GLU A 202 -9.63 10.62 6.15
CA GLU A 202 -10.55 9.51 5.88
C GLU A 202 -11.34 9.15 7.15
N ASN A 203 -10.66 9.00 8.30
CA ASN A 203 -11.32 8.71 9.57
C ASN A 203 -12.32 9.82 9.97
N LYS A 204 -11.98 11.10 9.77
CA LYS A 204 -12.91 12.21 10.01
C LYS A 204 -14.15 12.13 9.12
N LYS A 205 -14.02 11.74 7.84
CA LYS A 205 -15.17 11.54 6.95
C LYS A 205 -16.06 10.41 7.46
N HIS A 206 -15.47 9.29 7.91
CA HIS A 206 -16.23 8.19 8.49
C HIS A 206 -16.99 8.63 9.75
N ILE A 207 -16.34 9.38 10.65
CA ILE A 207 -16.98 9.92 11.86
C ILE A 207 -18.11 10.89 11.51
N LEU A 208 -17.92 11.79 10.53
CA LEU A 208 -18.96 12.74 10.10
C LEU A 208 -20.15 12.03 9.45
N ASN A 209 -19.88 10.98 8.67
CA ASN A 209 -20.94 10.17 8.08
C ASN A 209 -21.73 9.43 9.17
N LEU A 210 -21.06 8.89 10.19
CA LEU A 210 -21.71 8.26 11.34
C LEU A 210 -22.52 9.25 12.18
N SER A 211 -22.00 10.45 12.42
CA SER A 211 -22.74 11.47 13.18
C SER A 211 -23.98 11.96 12.41
N THR A 212 -23.87 12.09 11.08
CA THR A 212 -25.01 12.40 10.21
C THR A 212 -26.05 11.28 10.22
N LEU A 213 -25.60 10.01 10.18
CA LEU A 213 -26.47 8.85 10.27
C LEU A 213 -27.19 8.81 11.64
N ASN A 214 -26.47 9.08 12.73
CA ASN A 214 -27.04 9.16 14.05
C ASN A 214 -28.09 10.28 14.15
N GLY A 215 -27.76 11.49 13.68
CA GLY A 215 -28.69 12.62 13.71
C GLY A 215 -29.97 12.38 12.89
N LYS A 216 -29.90 11.53 11.85
CA LYS A 216 -31.06 11.16 11.03
C LYS A 216 -31.92 10.06 11.65
N TYR A 217 -31.34 9.11 12.36
CA TYR A 217 -32.03 7.90 12.81
C TYR A 217 -32.07 7.72 14.33
N CYS A 218 -31.52 8.66 15.11
CA CYS A 218 -31.42 8.62 16.57
C CYS A 218 -30.93 7.26 17.08
N MET A 219 -29.77 6.83 16.57
CA MET A 219 -29.19 5.53 16.91
C MET A 219 -28.62 5.54 18.33
N ASN A 220 -28.74 4.43 19.04
CA ASN A 220 -28.06 4.28 20.32
C ASN A 220 -26.56 4.02 20.12
N ASP A 221 -25.78 4.24 21.17
CA ASP A 221 -24.30 4.17 21.13
C ASP A 221 -23.78 2.77 20.75
N ASP A 222 -24.51 1.70 21.09
CA ASP A 222 -24.17 0.32 20.72
C ASP A 222 -24.24 0.09 19.20
N ILE A 223 -25.27 0.61 18.54
CA ILE A 223 -25.44 0.50 17.09
C ILE A 223 -24.36 1.31 16.37
N LEU A 224 -24.05 2.52 16.86
CA LEU A 224 -22.99 3.35 16.30
C LEU A 224 -21.62 2.68 16.40
N THR A 225 -21.34 2.07 17.55
CA THR A 225 -20.09 1.33 17.79
C THR A 225 -19.97 0.14 16.84
N LYS A 226 -21.06 -0.61 16.61
CA LYS A 226 -21.10 -1.70 15.62
C LYS A 226 -20.80 -1.20 14.21
N ILE A 227 -21.45 -0.12 13.77
CA ILE A 227 -21.24 0.42 12.43
C ILE A 227 -19.81 0.96 12.28
N TYR A 228 -19.27 1.63 13.31
CA TYR A 228 -17.90 2.15 13.29
C TYR A 228 -16.86 1.04 13.12
N ASN A 229 -16.98 -0.06 13.85
CA ASN A 229 -16.02 -1.18 13.74
C ASN A 229 -16.09 -1.84 12.36
N ILE A 230 -17.31 -2.07 11.85
CA ILE A 230 -17.52 -2.62 10.50
C ILE A 230 -16.87 -1.74 9.43
N VAL A 231 -17.05 -0.42 9.54
CA VAL A 231 -16.59 0.55 8.53
C VAL A 231 -15.10 0.88 8.65
N SER A 232 -14.55 0.93 9.87
CA SER A 232 -13.19 1.39 10.13
C SER A 232 -12.17 0.26 10.21
N ILE A 233 -12.60 -0.96 10.54
CA ILE A 233 -11.73 -2.12 10.78
C ILE A 233 -11.99 -3.22 9.73
N GLY A 234 -13.08 -3.13 8.95
CA GLY A 234 -13.45 -4.16 7.95
C GLY A 234 -13.87 -5.48 8.59
N ASP A 235 -14.52 -5.39 9.76
CA ASP A 235 -14.68 -6.42 10.80
C ASP A 235 -14.70 -7.90 10.39
N LYS A 236 -13.87 -8.68 11.11
CA LYS A 236 -14.40 -9.68 12.04
C LYS A 236 -14.61 -9.02 13.40
N TYR A 237 -15.86 -8.93 13.86
CA TYR A 237 -16.21 -8.51 15.22
C TYR A 237 -16.25 -9.74 16.14
N GLU A 238 -15.48 -9.75 17.23
CA GLU A 238 -15.69 -10.67 18.35
C GLU A 238 -16.55 -9.98 19.42
N TYR A 239 -17.65 -10.63 19.76
CA TYR A 239 -18.63 -10.16 20.73
C TYR A 239 -18.03 -10.23 22.14
N LEU A 240 -17.67 -9.09 22.73
CA LEU A 240 -17.44 -9.01 24.17
C LEU A 240 -18.81 -8.98 24.87
N THR A 241 -19.34 -10.14 25.22
CA THR A 241 -20.46 -10.22 26.17
C THR A 241 -19.98 -9.62 27.49
N SER A 242 -20.59 -8.51 27.92
CA SER A 242 -20.58 -8.11 29.32
C SER A 242 -21.20 -9.25 30.12
N LYS A 243 -20.37 -10.09 30.74
CA LYS A 243 -20.78 -10.88 31.89
C LYS A 243 -21.12 -9.89 33.00
N GLU A 244 -22.40 -9.61 33.16
CA GLU A 244 -23.09 -9.38 34.43
C GLU A 244 -24.57 -9.11 34.16
N GLU A 245 -25.28 -10.14 33.68
CA GLU A 245 -26.68 -10.31 34.05
C GLU A 245 -26.74 -11.48 35.04
N GLY A 246 -27.41 -11.25 36.17
CA GLY A 246 -27.88 -12.32 37.04
C GLY A 246 -27.25 -12.33 38.42
N ASN A 247 -27.75 -11.46 39.31
CA ASN A 247 -28.05 -11.92 40.65
C ASN A 247 -29.37 -11.33 41.15
N VAL A 248 -30.33 -12.26 41.24
CA VAL A 248 -31.48 -12.30 42.17
C VAL A 248 -32.73 -11.52 41.78
N LEU A 249 -33.54 -12.18 40.94
CA LEU A 249 -34.99 -12.23 41.14
C LEU A 249 -35.26 -13.44 42.04
N ILE A 250 -35.59 -13.21 43.32
CA ILE A 250 -36.41 -14.14 44.12
C ILE A 250 -37.53 -13.30 44.72
N LEU A 251 -38.71 -13.45 44.12
CA LEU A 251 -40.00 -13.17 44.73
C LEU A 251 -40.37 -14.36 45.63
N THR A 252 -40.75 -14.09 46.87
CA THR A 252 -41.71 -14.93 47.59
C THR A 252 -42.61 -14.03 48.45
N GLU A 253 -43.87 -14.02 48.04
CA GLU A 253 -45.15 -13.73 48.75
C GLU A 253 -45.22 -12.63 49.82
#